data_AF-A0A1G5TZK6-F1
#
_entry.id   AF-A0A1G5TZK6-F1
#
_cell.length_a   1.000
_cell.length_b   1.000
_cell.length_c   1.000
_cell.angle_alpha   90.00
_cell.angle_beta   90.00
_cell.angle_gamma   90.00
#
_symmetry.space_group_name_H-M   'P 1'
#
loop_
_entity.id
_entity.type
_entity.pdbx_description
1 polymer ?
#
loop_
_entity_poly.entity_id
_entity_poly.type
_entity_poly.pdbx_seq_one_letter_code
_entity_poly.pdbx_strand_id
1 'polypeptide(L)'
;MASIEALAATLRSLAAPGMTPKALRAALREKHPDASRKDVVRAAFCALFAAHPRDGGGLNELHSFALAERLPDDETSFAFGPRRTKARR
;
A
#
# COMPACT_ATOMS: atom_id res chain seq x y z
N MET A 1 14.43 -14.30 -1.65
CA MET A 1 13.51 -13.14 -1.64
C MET A 1 12.95 -12.96 -0.23
N ALA A 2 13.16 -11.81 0.38
CA ALA A 2 12.54 -11.47 1.66
C ALA A 2 11.02 -11.30 1.50
N SER A 3 10.24 -11.66 2.52
CA SER A 3 8.78 -11.42 2.50
C SER A 3 8.49 -9.92 2.60
N ILE A 4 7.32 -9.49 2.10
CA ILE A 4 6.88 -8.09 2.20
C ILE A 4 6.77 -7.65 3.67
N GLU A 5 6.36 -8.56 4.56
CA GLU A 5 6.28 -8.30 6.00
C GLU A 5 7.66 -8.08 6.63
N ALA A 6 8.66 -8.88 6.25
CA ALA A 6 10.04 -8.71 6.72
C ALA A 6 10.63 -7.37 6.25
N LEU A 7 10.37 -7.00 4.98
CA LEU A 7 10.74 -5.68 4.45
C LEU A 7 10.01 -4.55 5.20
N ALA A 8 8.73 -4.74 5.53
CA ALA A 8 7.93 -3.75 6.24
C ALA A 8 8.41 -3.53 7.68
N ALA A 9 8.73 -4.61 8.40
CA ALA A 9 9.34 -4.53 9.73
C ALA A 9 10.69 -3.81 9.68
N THR A 10 11.52 -4.14 8.69
CA THR A 10 12.82 -3.49 8.50
C THR A 10 12.65 -1.99 8.18
N LEU A 11 11.75 -1.64 7.27
CA LEU A 11 11.44 -0.24 6.95
C LEU A 11 10.98 0.54 8.18
N ARG A 12 10.15 -0.05 9.05
CA ARG A 12 9.72 0.57 10.30
C ARG A 12 10.89 0.85 11.24
N SER A 13 11.86 -0.06 11.31
CA SER A 13 13.06 0.12 12.14
C SER A 13 14.05 1.16 11.58
N LEU A 14 14.05 1.38 10.26
CA LEU A 14 14.96 2.30 9.58
C LEU A 14 14.39 3.72 9.43
N ALA A 15 13.06 3.85 9.38
CA ALA A 15 12.41 5.13 9.19
C ALA A 15 12.60 6.04 10.41
N ALA A 16 13.15 7.22 10.18
CA ALA A 16 13.35 8.26 11.19
C ALA A 16 12.98 9.65 10.63
N PRO A 17 12.61 10.62 11.47
CA PRO A 17 12.41 12.00 11.03
C PRO A 17 13.64 12.52 10.27
N GLY A 18 13.42 13.19 9.14
CA GLY A 18 14.50 13.72 8.29
C GLY A 18 15.15 12.71 7.33
N MET A 19 14.77 11.42 7.34
CA MET A 19 15.25 10.48 6.32
C MET A 19 14.70 10.80 4.93
N THR A 20 15.59 10.84 3.93
CA THR A 20 15.17 10.95 2.54
C THR A 20 14.74 9.59 1.97
N PRO A 21 13.82 9.54 0.99
CA PRO A 21 13.44 8.30 0.32
C PRO A 21 14.60 7.55 -0.36
N LYS A 22 15.70 8.25 -0.67
CA LYS A 22 16.90 7.64 -1.25
C LYS A 22 17.72 6.94 -0.16
N ALA A 23 17.95 7.61 0.97
CA ALA A 23 18.67 7.04 2.12
C ALA A 23 17.94 5.82 2.68
N LEU A 24 16.62 5.89 2.85
CA LEU A 24 15.80 4.78 3.34
C LEU A 24 15.88 3.55 2.42
N ARG A 25 15.89 3.77 1.10
CA ARG A 25 16.04 2.69 0.12
C ARG A 25 17.44 2.08 0.11
N ALA A 26 18.48 2.89 0.30
CA ALA A 26 19.86 2.40 0.40
C ALA A 26 20.01 1.51 1.65
N ALA A 27 19.60 2.00 2.82
CA ALA A 27 19.65 1.26 4.07
C ALA A 27 18.83 -0.05 4.02
N LEU A 28 17.70 -0.05 3.32
CA LEU A 28 16.93 -1.27 3.12
C LEU A 28 17.64 -2.27 2.21
N ARG A 29 18.31 -1.82 1.14
CA ARG A 29 19.05 -2.69 0.21
C ARG A 29 20.31 -3.28 0.83
N GLU A 30 20.92 -2.60 1.80
CA GLU A 30 22.03 -3.18 2.58
C GLU A 30 21.59 -4.43 3.34
N LYS A 31 20.36 -4.45 3.87
CA LYS A 31 19.79 -5.61 4.58
C LYS A 31 19.10 -6.61 3.66
N HIS A 32 18.53 -6.14 2.55
CA HIS A 32 17.75 -6.92 1.60
C HIS A 32 18.18 -6.62 0.15
N PRO A 33 19.34 -7.14 -0.29
CA PRO A 33 19.93 -6.81 -1.59
C PRO A 33 19.04 -7.20 -2.78
N ASP A 34 18.25 -8.27 -2.63
CA ASP A 34 17.35 -8.79 -3.65
C ASP A 34 15.99 -8.07 -3.70
N ALA A 35 15.74 -7.09 -2.81
CA ALA A 35 14.45 -6.41 -2.75
C ALA A 35 14.23 -5.56 -4.01
N SER A 36 13.21 -5.91 -4.79
CA SER A 36 12.84 -5.13 -5.96
C SER A 36 12.21 -3.81 -5.52
N ARG A 37 12.26 -2.78 -6.39
CA ARG A 37 11.58 -1.50 -6.13
C ARG A 37 10.09 -1.69 -5.82
N LYS A 38 9.43 -2.67 -6.44
CA LYS A 38 8.01 -2.97 -6.20
C LYS A 38 7.78 -3.51 -4.79
N ASP A 39 8.66 -4.39 -4.33
CA ASP A 39 8.57 -4.99 -2.99
C ASP A 39 8.80 -3.93 -1.92
N VAL A 40 9.76 -3.02 -2.13
CA VAL A 40 10.00 -1.90 -1.21
C VAL A 40 8.77 -0.99 -1.09
N VAL A 41 8.12 -0.65 -2.21
CA VAL A 41 6.91 0.19 -2.18
C VAL A 41 5.76 -0.52 -1.47
N ARG A 42 5.52 -1.81 -1.79
CA ARG A 42 4.49 -2.60 -1.11
C ARG A 42 4.76 -2.71 0.39
N ALA A 43 6.01 -2.97 0.77
CA ALA A 43 6.42 -3.06 2.16
C ALA A 43 6.25 -1.74 2.92
N ALA A 44 6.50 -0.59 2.28
CA ALA A 44 6.27 0.72 2.89
C ALA A 44 4.79 0.94 3.22
N PHE A 45 3.88 0.58 2.30
CA PHE A 45 2.44 0.60 2.60
C PHE A 45 2.06 -0.37 3.71
N CYS A 46 2.56 -1.62 3.66
CA CYS A 46 2.33 -2.58 4.73
C CYS A 46 2.83 -2.06 6.09
N ALA A 47 3.98 -1.39 6.14
CA ALA A 47 4.52 -0.79 7.36
C ALA A 47 3.62 0.34 7.89
N LEU A 48 3.05 1.15 7.00
CA LEU A 48 2.13 2.24 7.36
C LEU A 48 0.80 1.70 7.92
N PHE A 49 0.20 0.71 7.26
CA PHE A 49 -1.08 0.16 7.70
C PHE A 49 -0.98 -0.77 8.90
N ALA A 50 0.13 -1.49 9.07
CA ALA A 50 0.37 -2.33 10.25
C ALA A 50 0.73 -1.51 11.51
N ALA A 51 1.06 -0.23 11.36
CA ALA A 51 1.27 0.68 12.50
C ALA A 51 -0.05 1.13 13.14
N HIS A 52 -1.16 1.03 12.40
CA HIS A 52 -2.48 1.16 12.99
C HIS A 52 -2.86 -0.20 13.59
N PRO A 53 -3.19 -0.29 14.90
CA PRO A 53 -3.81 -1.48 15.42
C PRO A 53 -5.03 -1.77 14.54
N ARG A 54 -5.18 -3.05 14.16
CA ARG A 54 -6.43 -3.55 13.58
C ARG A 54 -7.47 -3.52 14.70
N ASP A 55 -7.88 -2.33 15.13
CA ASP A 55 -9.02 -2.17 16.01
C ASP A 55 -10.21 -2.64 15.18
N GLY A 56 -10.62 -3.89 15.42
CA GLY A 56 -11.63 -4.57 14.62
C GLY A 56 -12.96 -3.82 14.57
N GLY A 57 -13.22 -2.94 15.55
CA GLY A 57 -14.36 -2.02 15.56
C GLY A 57 -14.21 -0.90 14.53
N GLY A 58 -13.19 -0.04 14.67
CA GLY A 58 -13.09 1.19 13.87
C GLY A 58 -12.91 0.95 12.37
N LEU A 59 -12.18 -0.09 11.97
CA LEU A 59 -12.05 -0.44 10.54
C LEU A 59 -13.38 -0.95 9.95
N ASN A 60 -14.17 -1.68 10.74
CA ASN A 60 -15.46 -2.19 10.28
C ASN A 60 -16.49 -1.06 10.20
N GLU A 61 -16.49 -0.13 11.15
CA GLU A 61 -17.32 1.09 11.11
C GLU A 61 -17.00 1.97 9.91
N LEU A 62 -15.71 2.23 9.64
CA LEU A 62 -15.28 2.98 8.44
C LEU A 62 -15.64 2.26 7.14
N HIS A 63 -15.57 0.92 7.13
CA HIS A 63 -15.99 0.12 5.98
C HIS A 63 -17.51 0.20 5.75
N SER A 64 -18.31 0.03 6.81
CA SER A 64 -19.77 0.17 6.77
C SER A 64 -20.19 1.58 6.35
N PHE A 65 -19.52 2.61 6.88
CA PHE A 65 -19.73 4.00 6.47
C PHE A 65 -19.47 4.19 4.97
N ALA A 66 -18.33 3.72 4.47
CA ALA A 66 -18.00 3.84 3.04
C ALA A 66 -18.99 3.09 2.13
N LEU A 67 -19.57 1.98 2.58
CA LEU A 67 -20.63 1.28 1.84
C LEU A 67 -21.95 2.05 1.84
N ALA A 68 -22.32 2.66 2.97
CA ALA A 68 -23.52 3.49 3.08
C ALA A 68 -23.44 4.74 2.18
N GLU A 69 -22.30 5.44 2.18
CA GLU A 69 -22.08 6.62 1.32
C GLU A 69 -21.98 6.27 -0.17
N ARG A 70 -21.64 5.02 -0.51
CA ARG A 70 -21.55 4.56 -1.90
C ARG A 70 -22.91 4.20 -2.49
N LEU A 71 -23.96 4.06 -1.69
CA LEU A 71 -25.31 3.90 -2.25
C LEU A 71 -25.67 5.19 -3.00
N PRO A 72 -25.90 5.13 -4.32
CA PRO A 72 -26.36 6.30 -5.06
C PRO A 72 -27.78 6.61 -4.62
N ASP A 73 -28.03 7.84 -4.16
CA ASP A 73 -29.41 8.35 -4.10
C ASP A 73 -29.94 8.65 -5.52
N ASP A 74 -29.08 8.64 -6.55
CA ASP A 74 -29.56 8.65 -7.93
C ASP A 74 -28.54 8.08 -8.94
N GLU A 75 -29.10 7.33 -9.89
CA GLU A 75 -28.45 6.74 -11.05
C GLU A 75 -27.59 7.74 -11.82
N THR A 76 -26.26 7.60 -11.74
CA THR A 76 -25.40 7.99 -12.86
C THR A 76 -24.62 6.79 -13.35
N SER A 77 -25.19 6.14 -14.35
CA SER A 77 -24.59 5.15 -15.23
C SER A 77 -23.22 5.64 -15.72
N PHE A 78 -22.15 5.32 -15.00
CA PHE A 78 -20.80 5.49 -15.51
C PHE A 78 -20.56 4.43 -16.59
N ALA A 79 -20.86 4.80 -17.83
CA ALA A 79 -20.47 4.03 -19.00
C ALA A 79 -18.93 3.90 -19.00
N PHE A 80 -18.43 2.75 -18.56
CA PHE A 80 -17.02 2.41 -18.70
C PHE A 80 -16.71 2.32 -20.19
N GLY A 81 -16.01 3.33 -20.70
CA GLY A 81 -15.54 3.35 -22.09
C GLY A 81 -14.71 2.10 -22.45
N PRO A 82 -14.58 1.80 -23.76
CA PRO A 82 -14.02 0.53 -24.21
C PRO A 82 -12.57 0.34 -23.71
N ARG A 83 -12.33 -0.79 -23.03
CA ARG A 83 -11.01 -1.22 -22.58
C ARG A 83 -10.08 -1.38 -23.79
N ARG A 84 -9.08 -0.51 -23.91
CA ARG A 84 -8.01 -0.66 -24.91
C ARG A 84 -7.14 -1.88 -24.54
N THR A 85 -7.37 -3.00 -25.19
CA THR A 85 -6.42 -4.13 -25.19
C THR A 85 -5.27 -3.79 -26.12
N LYS A 86 -4.03 -3.71 -25.58
CA LYS A 86 -2.83 -3.58 -26.42
C LYS A 86 -2.64 -4.89 -27.18
N ALA A 87 -2.79 -4.84 -28.50
CA ALA A 87 -2.37 -5.92 -29.39
C ALA A 87 -0.85 -6.06 -29.30
N ARG A 88 -0.37 -7.25 -28.90
CA ARG A 88 1.04 -7.64 -29.06
C ARG A 88 1.26 -7.97 -30.54
N ARG A 89 2.21 -7.26 -31.17
CA ARG A 89 2.89 -7.70 -32.39
C ARG A 89 4.23 -8.30 -31.99
#